data_AF-A0A928MK34-F1
#
_entry.id   AF-A0A928MK34-F1
#
_cell.length_a   1.000
_cell.length_b   1.000
_cell.length_c   1.000
_cell.angle_alpha   90.00
_cell.angle_beta   90.00
_cell.angle_gamma   90.00
#
_symmetry.space_group_name_H-M   'P 1'
#
loop_
_entity.id
_entity.type
_entity.pdbx_description
1 polymer ?
#
loop_
_entity_poly.entity_id
_entity_poly.type
_entity_poly.pdbx_seq_one_letter_code
_entity_poly.pdbx_strand_id
1 'polypeptide(L)'
;MDDNKHPDWEGKAYAFFRHTDCEYFPCHAGVDPEDFNCLFCYCPLYFLGERCGGNFTYTKTGVKNCVGCTVPHERGNFGRITAILRANLDKAGRDGGK
;
A
#
# COMPACT_ATOMS: atom_id res chain seq x y z
N MET A 1 -11.27 -18.45 22.87
CA MET A 1 -10.57 -17.99 21.66
C MET A 1 -9.53 -17.01 22.13
N ASP A 2 -8.28 -17.12 21.67
CA ASP A 2 -7.25 -16.14 22.01
C ASP A 2 -7.36 -15.00 20.99
N ASP A 3 -8.02 -13.92 21.42
CA ASP A 3 -8.35 -12.76 20.60
C ASP A 3 -7.12 -11.85 20.36
N ASN A 4 -5.93 -12.28 20.79
CA ASN A 4 -4.67 -11.52 20.75
C ASN A 4 -3.65 -12.04 19.70
N LYS A 5 -4.12 -12.73 18.66
CA LYS A 5 -3.21 -13.16 17.58
C LYS A 5 -2.87 -11.98 16.66
N HIS A 6 -1.76 -11.33 16.98
CA HIS A 6 -1.08 -10.41 16.07
C HIS A 6 -0.73 -11.13 14.75
N PRO A 7 -0.92 -10.49 13.58
CA PRO A 7 -0.52 -11.08 12.32
C PRO A 7 0.99 -11.37 12.27
N ASP A 8 1.38 -12.36 11.48
CA ASP A 8 2.74 -12.90 11.35
C ASP A 8 3.80 -11.87 10.89
N TRP A 9 3.35 -10.81 10.24
CA TRP A 9 4.17 -9.69 9.76
C TRP A 9 4.36 -8.57 10.79
N GLU A 10 3.58 -8.55 11.88
CA GLU A 10 3.68 -7.48 12.88
C GLU A 10 5.04 -7.53 13.58
N GLY A 11 5.68 -6.37 13.71
CA GLY A 11 7.03 -6.24 14.26
C GLY A 11 8.16 -6.78 13.37
N LYS A 12 7.87 -7.27 12.14
CA LYS A 12 8.90 -7.74 11.22
C LYS A 12 9.50 -6.59 10.41
N ALA A 13 10.82 -6.55 10.30
CA ALA A 13 11.55 -5.52 9.56
C ALA A 13 11.20 -5.49 8.05
N TYR A 14 10.79 -6.63 7.46
CA TYR A 14 10.36 -6.65 6.05
C TYR A 14 9.00 -5.98 5.82
N ALA A 15 8.20 -5.78 6.88
CA ALA A 15 6.86 -5.20 6.80
C ALA A 15 6.86 -3.68 6.99
N PHE A 16 7.98 -3.12 7.48
CA PHE A 16 8.12 -1.70 7.76
C PHE A 16 9.53 -1.21 7.45
N PHE A 17 9.62 -0.19 6.62
CA PHE A 17 10.86 0.51 6.32
C PHE A 17 10.60 2.00 6.35
N ARG A 18 11.51 2.78 6.94
CA ARG A 18 11.41 4.24 7.00
C ARG A 18 12.75 4.84 6.59
N HIS A 19 12.74 5.66 5.54
CA HIS A 19 13.94 6.31 5.00
C HIS A 19 13.87 7.81 5.26
N THR A 20 14.20 8.23 6.49
CA THR A 20 14.13 9.64 6.91
C THR A 20 15.10 10.55 6.15
N ASP A 21 16.15 9.97 5.57
CA ASP A 21 17.16 10.70 4.78
C ASP A 21 16.71 10.97 3.34
N CYS A 22 15.55 10.43 2.92
CA CYS A 22 14.96 10.71 1.61
C CYS A 22 14.54 12.18 1.51
N GLU A 23 14.87 12.84 0.40
CA GLU A 23 14.54 14.24 0.14
C GLU A 23 13.04 14.51 0.05
N TYR A 24 12.26 13.44 -0.16
CA TYR A 24 10.80 13.49 -0.23
C TYR A 24 10.14 13.07 1.08
N PHE A 25 10.87 12.72 2.15
CA PHE A 25 10.25 12.25 3.38
C PHE A 25 9.70 13.41 4.25
N PRO A 26 8.46 13.32 4.77
CA PRO A 26 7.41 12.35 4.41
C PRO A 26 6.80 12.70 3.04
N CYS A 27 6.60 11.71 2.17
CA CYS A 27 6.12 12.01 0.81
C CYS A 27 4.62 12.31 0.76
N HIS A 28 3.89 11.93 1.80
CA HIS A 28 2.48 12.24 2.00
C HIS A 28 2.26 12.83 3.39
N ALA A 29 1.45 13.89 3.48
CA ALA A 29 1.03 14.44 4.75
C ALA A 29 -0.09 13.59 5.38
N GLY A 30 -0.28 13.71 6.70
CA GLY A 30 -1.40 13.10 7.42
C GLY A 30 -1.14 11.70 7.99
N VAL A 31 0.10 11.22 7.90
CA VAL A 31 0.57 10.01 8.61
C VAL A 31 1.65 10.44 9.60
N ASP A 32 1.65 9.88 10.81
CA ASP A 32 2.69 10.11 11.80
C ASP A 32 4.06 9.69 11.21
N PRO A 33 5.10 10.56 11.21
CA PRO A 33 6.44 10.20 10.76
C PRO A 33 7.02 8.94 11.41
N GLU A 34 6.63 8.60 12.64
CA GLU A 34 7.06 7.35 13.32
C GLU A 34 6.38 6.10 12.76
N ASP A 35 5.19 6.25 12.18
CA ASP A 35 4.44 5.17 11.51
C ASP A 35 4.50 5.24 9.98
N PHE A 36 5.26 6.19 9.43
CA PHE A 36 5.40 6.39 8.00
C PHE A 36 6.22 5.27 7.37
N ASN A 37 5.58 4.49 6.50
CA ASN A 37 6.16 3.35 5.82
C ASN A 37 6.58 3.72 4.38
N CYS A 38 7.87 3.67 4.11
CA CYS A 38 8.48 3.87 2.80
C CYS A 38 8.51 2.59 1.94
N LEU A 39 8.14 1.42 2.49
CA LEU A 39 8.17 0.15 1.76
C LEU A 39 7.38 0.20 0.45
N PHE A 40 6.24 0.91 0.47
CA PHE A 40 5.40 1.12 -0.70
C PHE A 40 5.40 2.60 -1.13
N CYS A 41 6.59 3.17 -1.37
CA CYS A 41 6.71 4.53 -1.93
C CYS A 41 5.99 4.74 -3.27
N TYR A 42 5.65 3.66 -3.98
CA TYR A 42 4.71 3.66 -5.09
C TYR A 42 3.43 2.92 -4.68
N CYS A 43 2.30 3.25 -5.31
CA CYS A 43 1.04 2.54 -5.07
C CYS A 43 1.10 1.12 -5.67
N PRO A 44 1.20 0.05 -4.86
CA PRO A 44 1.33 -1.30 -5.41
C PRO A 44 -0.01 -1.82 -5.97
N LEU A 45 -1.12 -1.17 -5.60
CA LEU A 45 -2.48 -1.50 -6.04
C LEU A 45 -2.94 -0.66 -7.24
N TYR A 46 -2.02 0.04 -7.90
CA TYR A 46 -2.33 0.98 -8.98
C TYR A 46 -3.20 0.33 -10.08
N PHE A 47 -2.83 -0.89 -10.49
CA PHE A 47 -3.46 -1.68 -11.57
C PHE A 47 -4.93 -2.05 -11.31
N LEU A 48 -5.40 -1.98 -10.07
CA LEU A 48 -6.80 -2.28 -9.74
C LEU A 48 -7.76 -1.14 -10.12
N GLY A 49 -7.24 0.00 -10.59
CA GLY A 49 -8.05 1.18 -10.91
C GLY A 49 -8.84 1.63 -9.70
N GLU A 50 -10.13 1.84 -9.87
CA GLU A 50 -11.04 2.27 -8.79
C GLU A 50 -11.21 1.24 -7.67
N ARG A 51 -10.96 -0.04 -7.96
CA ARG A 51 -11.12 -1.13 -6.99
C ARG A 51 -9.96 -1.23 -5.99
N CYS A 52 -8.97 -0.33 -6.05
CA CYS A 52 -7.80 -0.41 -5.16
C CYS A 52 -8.12 -0.06 -3.70
N GLY A 53 -9.25 0.61 -3.42
CA GLY A 53 -9.70 0.94 -2.07
C GLY A 53 -8.80 1.95 -1.33
N GLY A 54 -8.06 2.78 -2.07
CA GLY A 54 -7.25 3.88 -1.53
C GLY A 54 -7.74 5.23 -2.03
N ASN A 55 -7.14 6.31 -1.54
CA ASN A 55 -7.57 7.68 -1.82
C ASN A 55 -6.78 8.25 -3.00
N PHE A 56 -7.39 8.26 -4.19
CA PHE A 56 -6.76 8.75 -5.42
C PHE A 56 -7.72 9.66 -6.19
N THR A 57 -7.19 10.35 -7.19
CA THR A 57 -7.98 11.08 -8.19
C THR A 57 -7.61 10.62 -9.59
N TYR A 58 -8.42 10.94 -10.59
CA TYR A 58 -8.03 10.82 -11.99
C TYR A 58 -7.77 12.23 -12.56
N THR A 59 -6.65 12.36 -13.28
CA THR A 59 -6.37 13.55 -14.07
C THR A 59 -7.37 13.68 -15.23
N LYS A 60 -7.45 14.86 -15.85
CA LYS A 60 -8.32 15.11 -17.02
C LYS A 60 -8.05 14.16 -18.20
N THR A 61 -6.85 13.60 -18.29
CA THR A 61 -6.43 12.65 -19.33
C THR A 61 -6.59 11.19 -18.92
N GLY A 62 -7.22 10.90 -17.78
CA GLY A 62 -7.50 9.53 -17.33
C GLY A 62 -6.33 8.83 -16.62
N VAL A 63 -5.23 9.54 -16.32
CA VAL A 63 -4.14 8.98 -15.50
C VAL A 63 -4.53 9.02 -14.03
N LYS A 64 -4.38 7.88 -13.34
CA LYS A 64 -4.64 7.77 -11.90
C LYS A 64 -3.53 8.46 -11.11
N ASN A 65 -3.91 9.31 -10.16
CA ASN A 65 -3.02 10.11 -9.34
C ASN A 65 -3.19 9.76 -7.85
N CYS A 66 -2.15 9.19 -7.25
CA CYS A 66 -2.13 8.76 -5.84
C CYS A 66 -1.37 9.73 -4.91
N VAL A 67 -1.08 10.97 -5.33
CA VAL A 67 -0.38 11.97 -4.50
C VAL A 67 -1.11 12.30 -3.18
N GLY A 68 -2.42 12.03 -3.08
CA GLY A 68 -3.19 12.16 -1.83
C GLY A 68 -3.42 10.86 -1.05
N CYS A 69 -2.80 9.74 -1.45
CA CYS A 69 -3.07 8.42 -0.88
C CYS A 69 -2.10 8.08 0.25
N THR A 70 -2.60 7.95 1.49
CA THR A 70 -1.79 7.54 2.65
C THR A 70 -1.74 6.03 2.86
N VAL A 71 -2.63 5.25 2.22
CA VAL A 71 -2.77 3.80 2.44
C VAL A 71 -1.42 3.05 2.37
N PRO A 72 -0.55 3.28 1.37
CA PRO A 72 0.75 2.60 1.29
C PRO A 72 1.74 3.00 2.41
N HIS A 73 1.49 4.16 3.03
CA HIS A 73 2.40 4.83 3.95
C HIS A 73 2.07 4.64 5.42
N GLU A 74 0.95 3.99 5.74
CA GLU A 74 0.62 3.63 7.12
C GLU A 74 1.23 2.27 7.48
N ARG A 75 2.03 2.19 8.55
CA ARG A 75 2.64 0.94 9.07
C ARG A 75 1.66 -0.23 9.14
N GLY A 76 0.42 0.01 9.59
CA GLY A 76 -0.60 -1.01 9.76
C GLY A 76 -1.15 -1.63 8.46
N ASN A 77 -0.88 -1.02 7.30
CA ASN A 77 -1.47 -1.47 6.03
C ASN A 77 -0.69 -2.55 5.28
N PHE A 78 0.49 -2.96 5.76
CA PHE A 78 1.29 -4.00 5.09
C PHE A 78 0.49 -5.29 4.81
N GLY A 79 -0.18 -5.82 5.84
CA GLY A 79 -0.99 -7.03 5.71
C GLY A 79 -2.13 -6.88 4.71
N ARG A 80 -2.85 -5.75 4.78
CA ARG A 80 -3.95 -5.43 3.86
C ARG A 80 -3.48 -5.37 2.40
N ILE A 81 -2.39 -4.64 2.14
CA ILE A 81 -1.86 -4.45 0.79
C ILE A 81 -1.40 -5.77 0.19
N THR A 82 -0.63 -6.56 0.94
CA THR A 82 -0.11 -7.85 0.46
C THR A 82 -1.22 -8.88 0.26
N ALA A 83 -2.27 -8.87 1.08
CA ALA A 83 -3.46 -9.70 0.88
C ALA A 83 -4.21 -9.35 -0.42
N ILE A 84 -4.41 -8.05 -0.69
CA ILE A 84 -5.05 -7.60 -1.94
C ILE A 84 -4.19 -7.97 -3.16
N LEU A 85 -2.87 -7.79 -3.08
CA LEU A 85 -1.96 -8.18 -4.16
C LEU A 85 -2.08 -9.68 -4.47
N ARG A 86 -1.92 -10.54 -3.46
CA ARG A 86 -2.04 -12.00 -3.62
C ARG A 86 -3.37 -12.39 -4.26
N ALA A 87 -4.48 -11.87 -3.73
CA ALA A 87 -5.82 -12.18 -4.22
C ALA A 87 -6.11 -11.73 -5.67
N ASN A 88 -5.32 -10.80 -6.23
CA ASN A 88 -5.52 -10.29 -7.59
C ASN A 88 -4.45 -10.75 -8.58
N LEU A 89 -3.26 -11.11 -8.13
CA LEU A 89 -2.24 -11.75 -8.97
C LEU A 89 -2.68 -13.16 -9.39
N ASP A 90 -3.33 -13.90 -8.49
CA ASP A 90 -3.87 -15.23 -8.79
C ASP A 90 -4.99 -15.21 -9.84
N LYS A 91 -5.69 -14.07 -9.97
CA LYS A 91 -6.77 -13.87 -10.96
C LYS A 91 -6.21 -13.46 -12.32
N ALA A 92 -5.21 -12.58 -12.33
CA ALA A 92 -4.54 -12.16 -13.56
C ALA A 92 -3.90 -13.34 -14.31
N GLY A 93 -3.39 -14.36 -13.59
CA GLY A 93 -2.87 -15.59 -14.20
C GLY A 93 -3.93 -16.55 -14.74
N ARG A 94 -5.20 -16.44 -14.32
CA ARG A 94 -6.30 -17.30 -14.77
C ARG A 94 -7.06 -16.69 -15.96
N ASP A 95 -7.14 -15.37 -16.02
CA ASP A 95 -7.88 -14.66 -17.07
C ASP A 95 -7.00 -14.23 -18.27
N GLY A 96 -5.67 -14.29 -18.12
CA GLY A 96 -4.68 -14.04 -19.19
C GLY A 96 -4.35 -15.28 -20.05
N GLY A 97 -4.97 -16.42 -19.77
CA GLY A 97 -4.92 -17.62 -20.60
C GLY A 97 -6.04 -17.62 -21.64
N LYS A 98 -6.00 -16.68 -22.58
CA LYS A 98 -6.76 -16.75 -23.83
C LYS A 98 -5.87 -16.32 -24.98
#